data_AF-A0A061JJU9-F1
#
_entry.id   AF-A0A061JJU9-F1
#
_cell.length_a   1.000
_cell.length_b   1.000
_cell.length_c   1.000
_cell.angle_alpha   90.00
_cell.angle_beta   90.00
_cell.angle_gamma   90.00
#
_symmetry.space_group_name_H-M   'P 1'
#
loop_
_entity.id
_entity.type
_entity.pdbx_description
1 polymer ?
#
loop_
_entity_poly.entity_id
_entity_poly.type
_entity_poly.pdbx_seq_one_letter_code
_entity_poly.pdbx_strand_id
1 'polypeptide(L)'
;MSEFTPGPWLRDEYGNVVAGSGDRVAFRSVTTVCSGTDERISEAEANTTLIASAPDLLEALEMIVAEADSYTAMTGKPVYNWLDQARAAIAKARGTPC
;
A
#
# COMPACT_ATOMS: atom_id res chain seq x y z
N MET A 1 -11.36 -15.37 -5.40
CA MET A 1 -10.04 -15.03 -4.81
C MET A 1 -10.28 -13.84 -3.91
N SER A 2 -9.86 -13.88 -2.65
CA SER A 2 -9.92 -12.70 -1.77
C SER A 2 -8.86 -11.72 -2.23
N GLU A 3 -9.26 -10.56 -2.75
CA GLU A 3 -8.33 -9.44 -2.93
C GLU A 3 -7.93 -8.94 -1.54
N PHE A 4 -6.63 -8.79 -1.30
CA PHE A 4 -6.11 -8.39 0.01
C PHE A 4 -6.12 -6.87 0.22
N THR A 5 -6.09 -6.12 -0.89
CA THR A 5 -6.30 -4.68 -0.95
C THR A 5 -7.30 -4.37 -2.08
N PRO A 6 -8.59 -4.74 -1.93
CA PRO A 6 -9.58 -4.49 -2.98
C PRO A 6 -9.81 -2.98 -3.10
N GLY A 7 -9.17 -2.38 -4.09
CA GLY A 7 -9.35 -0.98 -4.46
C GLY A 7 -10.65 -0.76 -5.23
N PRO A 8 -10.98 0.49 -5.57
CA PRO A 8 -10.24 1.70 -5.22
C PRO A 8 -10.49 2.11 -3.77
N TRP A 9 -9.46 2.70 -3.14
CA TRP A 9 -9.59 3.40 -1.86
C TRP A 9 -9.48 4.89 -2.07
N LEU A 10 -10.31 5.65 -1.36
CA LEU A 10 -10.47 7.09 -1.49
C LEU A 10 -10.33 7.75 -0.13
N ARG A 11 -10.02 9.05 -0.14
CA ARG A 11 -10.04 9.87 1.06
C ARG A 11 -11.38 10.60 1.17
N ASP A 12 -12.04 10.48 2.32
CA ASP A 12 -13.27 11.25 2.59
C ASP A 12 -12.97 12.69 3.05
N GLU A 13 -14.02 13.50 3.22
CA GLU A 13 -13.93 14.90 3.68
C GLU A 13 -13.35 15.04 5.10
N TYR A 14 -13.36 13.97 5.89
CA TYR A 14 -12.81 13.91 7.25
C TYR A 14 -11.36 13.37 7.26
N GLY A 15 -10.82 13.01 6.10
CA GLY A 15 -9.47 12.47 5.94
C GLY A 15 -9.33 10.99 6.31
N ASN A 16 -10.44 10.24 6.38
CA ASN A 16 -10.41 8.77 6.51
C ASN A 16 -10.19 8.12 5.15
N VAL A 17 -9.74 6.86 5.18
CA VAL A 17 -9.68 6.01 3.98
C VAL A 17 -10.96 5.20 3.89
N VAL A 18 -11.64 5.29 2.75
CA VAL A 18 -12.88 4.57 2.44
C VAL A 18 -12.71 3.75 1.16
N ALA A 19 -13.42 2.63 1.06
CA ALA A 19 -13.52 1.86 -0.18
C ALA A 19 -14.41 2.58 -1.20
N GLY A 20 -14.36 2.16 -2.47
CA GLY A 20 -15.27 2.68 -3.51
C GLY A 20 -16.77 2.52 -3.19
N SER A 21 -17.13 1.58 -2.30
CA SER A 21 -18.49 1.41 -1.77
C SER A 21 -18.91 2.45 -0.71
N GLY A 22 -17.95 3.22 -0.18
CA GLY A 22 -18.13 4.12 0.97
C GLY A 22 -17.85 3.47 2.32
N ASP A 23 -17.54 2.17 2.36
CA ASP A 23 -17.17 1.47 3.60
C ASP A 23 -15.83 1.98 4.14
N ARG A 24 -15.73 2.15 5.46
CA ARG A 24 -14.50 2.65 6.10
C ARG A 24 -13.42 1.56 6.10
N VAL A 25 -12.25 1.88 5.53
CA VAL A 25 -11.06 1.03 5.49
C VAL A 25 -10.11 1.36 6.65
N ALA A 26 -9.85 2.65 6.87
CA ALA A 26 -8.99 3.10 7.95
C ALA A 26 -9.41 4.48 8.48
N PHE A 27 -9.31 4.66 9.80
CA PHE A 27 -9.55 5.96 10.44
C PHE A 27 -8.30 6.83 10.41
N ARG A 28 -8.48 8.12 10.14
CA ARG A 28 -7.42 9.10 10.41
C ARG A 28 -7.13 9.09 11.91
N SER A 29 -5.85 8.99 12.28
CA SER A 29 -5.42 8.83 13.67
C SER A 29 -6.14 9.80 14.63
N VAL A 30 -6.84 9.24 15.62
CA VAL A 30 -7.67 9.97 16.60
C VAL A 30 -6.86 11.01 17.38
N THR A 31 -5.55 10.80 17.54
CA THR A 31 -4.69 11.74 18.27
C THR A 31 -4.59 13.10 17.58
N THR A 32 -4.75 13.18 16.25
CA THR A 32 -4.61 14.43 15.49
C THR A 32 -5.80 15.37 15.73
N VAL A 33 -6.99 14.82 15.96
CA VAL A 33 -8.21 15.59 16.26
C VAL A 33 -8.13 16.26 17.64
N CYS A 34 -7.34 15.72 18.57
CA CYS A 34 -7.23 16.22 19.94
C CYS A 34 -5.92 16.94 20.28
N SER A 35 -4.87 16.84 19.44
CA SER A 35 -3.54 17.42 19.74
C SER A 35 -3.20 18.73 19.01
N GLY A 36 -4.00 19.13 18.01
CA GLY A 36 -4.13 20.54 17.58
C GLY A 36 -2.92 21.23 16.92
N THR A 37 -1.86 20.53 16.53
CA THR A 37 -0.73 21.14 15.80
C THR A 37 -0.79 20.86 14.30
N ASP A 38 -0.47 21.88 13.49
CA ASP A 38 -0.49 21.81 12.01
C ASP A 38 0.38 20.67 11.46
N GLU A 39 1.52 20.40 12.09
CA GLU A 39 2.43 19.31 11.72
C GLU A 39 1.77 17.93 11.81
N ARG A 40 0.99 17.67 12.87
CA ARG A 40 0.33 16.37 13.07
C ARG A 40 -0.83 16.17 12.11
N ILE A 41 -1.50 17.27 11.73
CA ILE A 41 -2.54 17.28 10.70
C ILE A 41 -1.95 16.90 9.35
N SER A 42 -0.83 17.53 8.97
CA SER A 42 -0.11 17.25 7.74
C SER A 42 0.42 15.81 7.68
N GLU A 43 1.04 15.32 8.76
CA GLU A 43 1.51 13.93 8.85
C GLU A 43 0.34 12.93 8.66
N ALA A 44 -0.79 13.17 9.33
CA ALA A 44 -1.95 12.31 9.19
C ALA A 44 -2.52 12.32 7.76
N GLU A 45 -2.52 13.46 7.07
CA GLU A 45 -2.95 13.56 5.66
C GLU A 45 -2.01 12.82 4.72
N ALA A 46 -0.69 12.93 4.94
CA ALA A 46 0.31 12.19 4.17
C ALA A 46 0.15 10.68 4.36
N ASN A 47 -0.03 10.23 5.61
CA ASN A 47 -0.25 8.82 5.93
C ASN A 47 -1.56 8.29 5.32
N THR A 48 -2.67 9.03 5.43
CA THR A 48 -3.94 8.65 4.79
C THR A 48 -3.78 8.53 3.28
N THR A 49 -3.08 9.47 2.65
CA THR A 49 -2.82 9.44 1.21
C THR A 49 -2.03 8.20 0.83
N LEU A 50 -0.96 7.90 1.56
CA LEU A 50 -0.15 6.71 1.33
C LEU A 50 -0.95 5.41 1.48
N ILE A 51 -1.80 5.31 2.51
CA ILE A 51 -2.65 4.14 2.74
C ILE A 51 -3.67 4.00 1.61
N ALA A 52 -4.31 5.09 1.18
CA ALA A 52 -5.28 5.06 0.09
C ALA A 52 -4.68 4.56 -1.24
N SER A 53 -3.39 4.82 -1.47
CA SER A 53 -2.65 4.32 -2.64
C SER A 53 -2.16 2.87 -2.49
N ALA A 54 -2.40 2.18 -1.37
CA ALA A 54 -1.88 0.82 -1.14
C ALA A 54 -2.31 -0.20 -2.21
N PRO A 55 -3.55 -0.21 -2.74
CA PRO A 55 -3.93 -1.09 -3.85
C PRO A 55 -3.06 -0.85 -5.10
N ASP A 56 -2.91 0.41 -5.52
CA ASP A 56 -2.14 0.78 -6.71
C ASP A 56 -0.64 0.47 -6.54
N LEU A 57 -0.11 0.70 -5.33
CA LEU A 57 1.28 0.38 -4.99
C LEU A 57 1.53 -1.14 -5.00
N LEU A 58 0.57 -1.95 -4.53
CA LEU A 58 0.69 -3.41 -4.58
C LEU A 58 0.69 -3.90 -6.02
N GLU A 59 -0.25 -3.42 -6.85
CA GLU A 59 -0.32 -3.78 -8.27
C GLU A 59 0.98 -3.41 -9.00
N ALA A 60 1.48 -2.19 -8.81
CA ALA A 60 2.73 -1.75 -9.40
C ALA A 60 3.93 -2.61 -8.96
N LEU A 61 4.01 -2.97 -7.68
CA LEU A 61 5.09 -3.78 -7.16
C LEU A 61 5.04 -5.22 -7.71
N GLU A 62 3.84 -5.80 -7.84
CA GLU A 62 3.64 -7.12 -8.45
C GLU A 62 4.08 -7.14 -9.92
N MET A 63 3.76 -6.09 -10.70
CA MET A 63 4.22 -5.95 -12.08
C MET A 63 5.76 -5.88 -12.17
N ILE A 64 6.39 -5.07 -11.31
CA ILE A 64 7.86 -4.93 -11.28
C ILE A 64 8.54 -6.26 -10.97
N VAL A 65 8.04 -7.01 -9.98
CA VAL A 65 8.60 -8.33 -9.63
C VAL A 65 8.41 -9.33 -10.77
N ALA A 66 7.25 -9.36 -11.41
CA ALA A 66 6.99 -10.25 -12.54
C ALA A 66 7.91 -9.97 -13.74
N GLU A 67 8.18 -8.69 -14.05
CA GLU A 67 9.11 -8.31 -15.12
C GLU A 67 10.55 -8.70 -14.77
N ALA A 68 10.97 -8.48 -13.52
CA ALA A 68 12.30 -8.87 -13.06
C ALA A 68 12.51 -10.39 -13.09
N ASP A 69 11.52 -11.18 -12.67
CA ASP A 69 11.56 -12.64 -12.73
C ASP A 69 11.68 -13.13 -14.18
N SER A 70 10.91 -12.52 -15.08
CA SER A 70 10.96 -12.80 -16.53
C SER A 70 12.34 -12.49 -17.11
N TYR A 71 12.96 -11.37 -16.73
CA TYR A 71 14.31 -11.00 -17.15
C TYR A 71 15.37 -11.99 -16.67
N THR A 72 15.31 -12.42 -15.40
CA THR A 72 16.23 -13.43 -14.85
C THR A 72 16.05 -14.77 -15.56
N ALA A 73 14.81 -15.21 -15.81
CA ALA A 73 14.55 -16.46 -16.53
C ALA A 73 15.12 -16.42 -17.96
N MET A 74 15.02 -15.29 -18.65
CA MET A 74 15.54 -15.13 -20.02
C MET A 74 17.07 -15.03 -20.10
N THR A 75 17.69 -14.36 -19.13
CA THR A 75 19.13 -13.99 -19.22
C THR A 75 20.04 -14.81 -18.31
N GLY A 76 19.50 -15.54 -17.34
CA GLY A 76 20.26 -16.21 -16.28
C GLY A 76 20.99 -15.26 -15.33
N LYS A 77 20.79 -13.94 -15.45
CA LYS A 77 21.45 -12.96 -14.59
C LYS A 77 20.72 -12.88 -13.24
N PRO A 78 21.46 -12.89 -12.13
CA PRO A 78 20.86 -12.74 -10.81
C PRO A 78 20.22 -11.37 -10.67
N VAL A 79 19.07 -11.35 -10.03
CA VAL A 79 18.37 -10.14 -9.62
C VAL A 79 18.95 -9.59 -8.31
N TYR A 80 18.80 -8.28 -8.13
CA TYR A 80 19.30 -7.57 -6.95
C TYR A 80 18.52 -7.91 -5.67
N ASN A 81 19.16 -7.73 -4.52
CA ASN A 81 18.60 -7.99 -3.18
C ASN A 81 17.29 -7.23 -2.85
N TRP A 82 17.02 -6.10 -3.50
CA TRP A 82 15.77 -5.35 -3.29
C TRP A 82 14.54 -6.08 -3.83
N LEU A 83 14.70 -7.04 -4.75
CA LEU A 83 13.57 -7.87 -5.22
C LEU A 83 13.10 -8.86 -4.17
N ASP A 84 14.00 -9.38 -3.32
CA ASP A 84 13.59 -10.21 -2.20
C ASP A 84 12.79 -9.39 -1.17
N GLN A 85 13.16 -8.12 -0.97
CA GLN A 85 12.39 -7.20 -0.13
C GLN A 85 11.01 -6.90 -0.75
N ALA A 86 10.94 -6.71 -2.07
CA ALA A 86 9.68 -6.52 -2.79
C ALA A 86 8.76 -7.74 -2.65
N ARG A 87 9.28 -8.96 -2.85
CA ARG A 87 8.55 -10.21 -2.65
C ARG A 87 8.03 -10.35 -1.22
N ALA A 88 8.87 -10.05 -0.22
CA ALA A 88 8.47 -10.08 1.18
C ALA A 88 7.36 -9.05 1.49
N ALA A 89 7.43 -7.85 0.89
CA ALA A 89 6.40 -6.83 1.04
C ALA A 89 5.06 -7.27 0.42
N ILE A 90 5.09 -7.87 -0.79
CA ILE A 90 3.91 -8.46 -1.44
C ILE A 90 3.33 -9.58 -0.58
N ALA A 91 4.15 -10.51 -0.09
CA ALA A 91 3.71 -11.60 0.77
C ALA A 91 3.02 -11.08 2.04
N LYS A 92 3.60 -10.05 2.67
CA LYS A 92 3.00 -9.36 3.82
C LYS A 92 1.67 -8.70 3.47
N ALA A 93 1.57 -8.03 2.33
CA ALA A 93 0.32 -7.41 1.86
C ALA A 93 -0.76 -8.45 1.57
N ARG A 94 -0.38 -9.63 1.08
CA ARG A 94 -1.27 -10.78 0.84
C ARG A 94 -1.60 -11.60 2.08
N GLY A 95 -1.05 -11.24 3.25
CA GLY A 95 -1.26 -11.99 4.48
C GLY A 95 -0.72 -13.43 4.44
N THR A 96 0.20 -13.74 3.51
CA THR A 96 0.89 -15.03 3.46
C THR A 96 2.17 -14.96 4.29
N PRO A 97 2.47 -15.95 5.15
CA PRO A 97 3.71 -15.95 5.91
C PRO A 97 4.91 -15.99 4.96
N CYS A 98 5.93 -15.18 5.30
CA CYS A 98 7.22 -15.11 4.63
C CYS A 98 8.06 -16.38 4.84
#